data_AF-A0A7J9T668-F1
#
_entry.id   AF-A0A7J9T668-F1
#
_cell.length_a   1.000
_cell.length_b   1.000
_cell.length_c   1.000
_cell.angle_alpha   90.00
_cell.angle_beta   90.00
_cell.angle_gamma   90.00
#
_symmetry.space_group_name_H-M   'P 1'
#
loop_
_entity.id
_entity.type
_entity.pdbx_description
1 polymer ?
#
loop_
_entity_poly.entity_id
_entity_poly.type
_entity_poly.pdbx_seq_one_letter_code
_entity_poly.pdbx_strand_id
1 'polypeptide(L)'
;MDNKFLFNDSIIVRFISLFMIGAILFTGVWYLSYHFLPEGIMQGKAGSAIIVGSDVAPTMLEEWGTIALWNLGGLLLIVLINFIRYLDRFPLGYIPPLGQIAIYAIFLGTNSFSIPMAEPMAPTLAVFSRAGPFEMTAFILVAVATYNQSHIALTEEMHSLKDLHRISPVPRMSLEQWAGIWLAITLILLAGWREAAMIMAL
;
A
#
# COMPACT_ATOMS: atom_id res chain seq x y z
N MET A 1 11.78 17.91 -20.27
CA MET A 1 12.25 17.32 -19.00
C MET A 1 12.05 15.83 -19.10
N ASP A 2 13.15 15.09 -19.20
CA ASP A 2 13.10 13.63 -19.36
C ASP A 2 12.47 12.98 -18.13
N ASN A 3 11.59 12.01 -18.35
CA ASN A 3 10.94 11.22 -17.30
C ASN A 3 11.93 10.23 -16.68
N LYS A 4 12.84 10.70 -15.81
CA LYS A 4 13.96 9.89 -15.30
C LYS A 4 13.62 8.97 -14.12
N PHE A 5 12.49 9.19 -13.42
CA PHE A 5 12.18 8.48 -12.16
C PHE A 5 10.76 7.92 -12.12
N LEU A 6 9.86 8.50 -11.30
CA LEU A 6 8.49 8.02 -11.07
C LEU A 6 7.62 7.89 -12.33
N PHE A 7 7.96 8.60 -13.40
CA PHE A 7 7.22 8.61 -14.66
C PHE A 7 7.97 7.93 -15.81
N ASN A 8 9.05 7.22 -15.50
CA ASN A 8 9.89 6.54 -16.50
C ASN A 8 9.10 5.43 -17.22
N ASP A 9 9.45 5.10 -18.45
CA ASP A 9 8.78 4.03 -19.21
C ASP A 9 9.06 2.64 -18.62
N SER A 10 10.22 2.44 -18.00
CA SER A 10 10.57 1.20 -17.31
C SER A 10 9.81 1.04 -16.00
N ILE A 11 9.07 -0.06 -15.87
CA ILE A 11 8.41 -0.44 -14.61
C ILE A 11 9.40 -0.56 -13.45
N ILE A 12 10.61 -1.05 -13.71
CA ILE A 12 11.66 -1.24 -12.70
C ILE A 12 12.10 0.12 -12.14
N VAL A 13 12.33 1.10 -13.02
CA VAL A 13 12.73 2.46 -12.58
C VAL A 13 11.63 3.11 -11.75
N ARG A 14 10.36 2.99 -12.17
CA ARG A 14 9.22 3.49 -11.38
C ARG A 14 9.11 2.79 -10.03
N PHE A 15 9.22 1.46 -10.02
CA PHE A 15 9.19 0.65 -8.80
C PHE A 15 10.26 1.09 -7.82
N ILE A 16 11.53 1.09 -8.23
CA ILE A 16 12.66 1.49 -7.37
C ILE A 16 12.46 2.92 -6.86
N SER A 17 12.05 3.85 -7.73
CA SER A 17 11.84 5.25 -7.35
C SER A 17 10.76 5.38 -6.27
N LEU A 18 9.59 4.77 -6.47
CA LEU A 18 8.48 4.85 -5.52
C LEU A 18 8.76 4.07 -4.24
N PHE A 19 9.44 2.92 -4.35
CA PHE A 19 9.89 2.11 -3.22
C PHE A 19 10.85 2.89 -2.33
N MET A 20 11.84 3.59 -2.89
CA MET A 20 12.78 4.40 -2.12
C MET A 20 12.09 5.55 -1.38
N ILE A 21 11.13 6.22 -2.04
CA ILE A 21 10.31 7.26 -1.39
C ILE A 21 9.52 6.65 -0.23
N GLY A 22 8.85 5.51 -0.48
CA GLY A 22 8.11 4.78 0.54
C GLY A 22 8.99 4.34 1.71
N ALA A 23 10.19 3.81 1.46
CA ALA A 23 11.12 3.37 2.49
C ALA A 23 11.62 4.54 3.36
N ILE A 24 11.97 5.67 2.74
CA ILE A 24 12.37 6.89 3.47
C ILE A 24 11.22 7.40 4.33
N LEU A 25 10.01 7.47 3.75
CA LEU A 25 8.80 7.87 4.46
C LEU A 25 8.51 6.94 5.65
N PHE A 26 8.54 5.62 5.41
CA PHE A 26 8.35 4.59 6.42
C PHE A 26 9.32 4.76 7.59
N THR A 27 10.62 4.79 7.32
CA THR A 27 11.65 4.90 8.35
C THR A 27 11.55 6.21 9.13
N GLY A 28 11.33 7.33 8.43
CA GLY A 28 11.17 8.64 9.07
C GLY A 28 9.96 8.70 9.99
N VAL A 29 8.78 8.29 9.48
CA VAL A 29 7.54 8.29 10.27
C VAL A 29 7.64 7.30 11.42
N TRP A 30 8.14 6.10 11.18
CA TRP A 30 8.29 5.08 12.23
C TRP A 30 9.21 5.56 13.35
N TYR A 31 10.36 6.15 13.02
CA TYR A 31 11.28 6.73 13.99
C TYR A 31 10.61 7.82 14.82
N LEU A 32 9.91 8.76 14.17
CA LEU A 32 9.23 9.84 14.87
C LEU A 32 8.09 9.33 15.75
N SER A 33 7.30 8.39 15.26
CA SER A 33 6.19 7.79 16.01
C SER A 33 6.67 7.04 17.25
N TYR A 34 7.75 6.26 17.13
CA TYR A 34 8.31 5.52 18.25
C TYR A 34 8.85 6.41 19.38
N HIS A 35 9.49 7.53 19.04
CA HIS A 35 10.14 8.38 20.05
C HIS A 35 9.26 9.50 20.60
N PHE A 36 8.28 9.99 19.82
CA PHE A 36 7.56 11.22 20.16
C PHE A 36 6.05 11.04 20.35
N LEU A 37 5.46 9.91 19.93
CA LEU A 37 4.03 9.69 20.09
C LEU A 37 3.73 8.74 21.27
N PRO A 38 2.61 8.96 21.98
CA PRO A 38 2.15 8.03 23.00
C PRO A 38 1.83 6.65 22.42
N GLU A 39 2.12 5.61 23.19
CA GLU A 39 1.67 4.26 22.89
C GLU A 39 0.13 4.21 22.81
N GLY A 40 -0.37 3.45 21.84
CA GLY A 40 -1.80 3.23 21.61
C GLY A 40 -2.56 4.44 21.08
N ILE A 41 -1.90 5.53 20.66
CA ILE A 41 -2.59 6.77 20.24
C ILE A 41 -3.63 6.55 19.12
N MET A 42 -3.45 5.53 18.27
CA MET A 42 -4.35 5.17 17.17
C MET A 42 -5.25 3.94 17.47
N GLN A 43 -5.17 3.33 18.65
CA GLN A 43 -6.00 2.17 19.00
C GLN A 43 -7.48 2.55 18.95
N GLY A 44 -8.28 1.72 18.27
CA GLY A 44 -9.72 1.93 18.07
C GLY A 44 -10.09 3.09 17.15
N LYS A 45 -9.11 3.76 16.50
CA LYS A 45 -9.36 4.94 15.63
C LYS A 45 -9.24 4.67 14.14
N ALA A 46 -8.62 3.57 13.72
CA ALA A 46 -8.48 3.23 12.30
C ALA A 46 -9.54 2.22 11.85
N GLY A 47 -10.09 2.44 10.65
CA GLY A 47 -11.14 1.61 10.07
C GLY A 47 -10.74 0.14 9.83
N SER A 48 -9.46 -0.18 9.73
CA SER A 48 -8.99 -1.58 9.63
C SER A 48 -9.22 -2.37 10.93
N ALA A 49 -9.14 -1.72 12.09
CA ALA A 49 -9.43 -2.33 13.39
C ALA A 49 -10.93 -2.58 13.61
N ILE A 50 -11.79 -1.91 12.84
CA ILE A 50 -13.25 -2.05 12.92
C ILE A 50 -13.75 -3.22 12.04
N ILE A 51 -13.00 -3.60 10.99
CA ILE A 51 -13.50 -4.52 9.95
C ILE A 51 -12.85 -5.91 10.02
N VAL A 52 -11.58 -6.03 10.43
CA VAL A 52 -10.89 -7.34 10.49
C VAL A 52 -11.25 -8.15 11.76
N GLY A 53 -12.09 -7.60 12.64
CA GLY A 53 -12.47 -8.27 13.89
C GLY A 53 -11.40 -8.12 14.97
N SER A 54 -11.81 -8.17 16.23
CA SER A 54 -10.91 -8.16 17.39
C SER A 54 -10.47 -9.56 17.81
N ASP A 55 -11.12 -10.59 17.25
CA ASP A 55 -11.02 -11.97 17.70
C ASP A 55 -10.35 -12.81 16.61
N VAL A 56 -9.44 -13.68 17.03
CA VAL A 56 -8.75 -14.62 16.14
C VAL A 56 -9.77 -15.59 15.54
N ALA A 57 -9.72 -15.81 14.22
CA ALA A 57 -10.64 -16.74 13.57
C ALA A 57 -10.44 -18.19 14.07
N PRO A 58 -11.50 -19.03 14.03
CA PRO A 58 -11.43 -20.43 14.45
C PRO A 58 -10.38 -21.28 13.73
N THR A 59 -10.04 -20.93 12.49
CA THR A 59 -9.06 -21.68 11.69
C THR A 59 -8.08 -20.79 10.94
N MET A 60 -6.89 -21.32 10.68
CA MET A 60 -5.84 -20.67 9.89
C MET A 60 -6.32 -20.21 8.51
N LEU A 61 -7.17 -21.01 7.83
CA LEU A 61 -7.68 -20.66 6.51
C LEU A 61 -8.71 -19.52 6.56
N GLU A 62 -9.51 -19.44 7.62
CA GLU A 62 -10.47 -18.34 7.82
C GLU A 62 -9.75 -17.03 8.15
N GLU A 63 -8.74 -17.09 9.02
CA GLU A 63 -7.89 -15.93 9.35
C GLU A 63 -7.17 -15.41 8.10
N TRP A 64 -6.47 -16.31 7.41
CA TRP A 64 -5.78 -16.00 6.17
C TRP A 64 -6.73 -15.48 5.09
N GLY A 65 -7.90 -16.09 4.93
CA GLY A 65 -8.90 -15.69 3.94
C GLY A 65 -9.39 -14.26 4.17
N THR A 66 -9.62 -13.88 5.43
CA THR A 66 -10.01 -12.51 5.81
C THR A 66 -8.92 -11.50 5.49
N ILE A 67 -7.67 -11.78 5.91
CA ILE A 67 -6.51 -10.91 5.62
C ILE A 67 -6.29 -10.80 4.11
N ALA A 68 -6.30 -11.93 3.40
CA ALA A 68 -6.12 -11.98 1.95
C ALA A 68 -7.20 -11.16 1.21
N LEU A 69 -8.47 -11.31 1.60
CA LEU A 69 -9.58 -10.57 0.96
C LEU A 69 -9.43 -9.06 1.18
N TRP A 70 -9.09 -8.64 2.39
CA TRP A 70 -8.87 -7.22 2.72
C TRP A 70 -7.74 -6.63 1.88
N ASN A 71 -6.62 -7.34 1.82
CA ASN A 71 -5.44 -6.95 1.09
C ASN A 71 -5.65 -6.93 -0.44
N LEU A 72 -6.36 -7.92 -0.99
CA LEU A 72 -6.77 -7.93 -2.39
C LEU A 72 -7.72 -6.75 -2.71
N GLY A 73 -8.62 -6.41 -1.78
CA GLY A 73 -9.45 -5.21 -1.88
C GLY A 73 -8.61 -3.93 -1.94
N GLY A 74 -7.54 -3.85 -1.14
CA GLY A 74 -6.56 -2.77 -1.19
C GLY A 74 -5.85 -2.66 -2.55
N LEU A 75 -5.38 -3.79 -3.10
CA LEU A 75 -4.79 -3.82 -4.45
C LEU A 75 -5.77 -3.34 -5.52
N LEU A 76 -7.02 -3.81 -5.46
CA LEU A 76 -8.07 -3.39 -6.39
C LEU A 76 -8.33 -1.89 -6.30
N LEU A 77 -8.41 -1.34 -5.09
CA LEU A 77 -8.60 0.09 -4.88
C LEU A 77 -7.46 0.91 -5.51
N ILE A 78 -6.21 0.48 -5.37
CA ILE A 78 -5.06 1.13 -6.00
C ILE A 78 -5.21 1.13 -7.53
N VAL A 79 -5.59 0.01 -8.13
CA VAL A 79 -5.84 -0.10 -9.58
C VAL A 79 -6.93 0.88 -10.02
N LEU A 80 -8.05 0.92 -9.29
CA LEU A 80 -9.17 1.83 -9.59
C LEU A 80 -8.75 3.30 -9.49
N ILE A 81 -7.96 3.67 -8.48
CA ILE A 81 -7.46 5.04 -8.33
C ILE A 81 -6.46 5.39 -9.45
N ASN A 82 -5.67 4.42 -9.93
CA ASN A 82 -4.77 4.61 -11.08
C ASN A 82 -5.49 4.86 -12.40
N PHE A 83 -6.80 4.61 -12.49
CA PHE A 83 -7.61 5.07 -13.62
C PHE A 83 -7.72 6.60 -13.68
N ILE A 84 -7.27 7.30 -12.65
CA ILE A 84 -7.26 8.75 -12.55
C ILE A 84 -5.82 9.25 -12.47
N ARG A 85 -5.47 10.23 -13.29
CA ARG A 85 -4.22 10.99 -13.17
C ARG A 85 -4.49 12.47 -12.94
N TYR A 86 -3.57 13.14 -12.26
CA TYR A 86 -3.57 14.58 -11.99
C TYR A 86 -2.49 15.29 -12.81
N LEU A 87 -2.78 16.51 -13.28
CA LEU A 87 -1.87 17.36 -14.07
C LEU A 87 -1.24 16.63 -15.26
N ASP A 88 -2.04 15.82 -15.95
CA ASP A 88 -1.67 15.00 -17.10
C ASP A 88 -0.53 13.98 -16.92
N ARG A 89 0.06 13.86 -15.72
CA ARG A 89 1.26 13.04 -15.51
C ARG A 89 1.27 12.22 -14.24
N PHE A 90 0.60 12.69 -13.19
CA PHE A 90 0.72 12.06 -11.87
C PHE A 90 -0.41 11.04 -11.65
N PRO A 91 -0.14 9.74 -11.72
CA PRO A 91 -1.15 8.70 -11.46
C PRO A 91 -1.53 8.74 -9.98
N LEU A 92 -2.83 8.85 -9.68
CA LEU A 92 -3.25 9.00 -8.29
C LEU A 92 -3.06 7.73 -7.46
N GLY A 93 -2.93 6.55 -8.09
CA GLY A 93 -2.72 5.30 -7.37
C GLY A 93 -1.34 5.18 -6.71
N TYR A 94 -0.45 6.17 -6.88
CA TYR A 94 0.79 6.26 -6.09
C TYR A 94 0.52 6.77 -4.67
N ILE A 95 -0.58 7.50 -4.47
CA ILE A 95 -0.93 8.10 -3.17
C ILE A 95 -1.34 7.05 -2.13
N PRO A 96 -2.27 6.10 -2.41
CA PRO A 96 -2.71 5.14 -1.40
C PRO A 96 -1.58 4.29 -0.80
N PRO A 97 -0.63 3.73 -1.58
CA PRO A 97 0.50 3.00 -1.00
C PRO A 97 1.33 3.86 -0.05
N LEU A 98 1.63 5.11 -0.42
CA LEU A 98 2.40 6.02 0.44
C LEU A 98 1.64 6.40 1.72
N GLY A 99 0.33 6.64 1.62
CA GLY A 99 -0.53 6.87 2.77
C GLY A 99 -0.56 5.67 3.72
N GLN A 100 -0.73 4.47 3.18
CA GLN A 100 -0.73 3.23 3.97
C GLN A 100 0.62 2.96 4.63
N ILE A 101 1.72 3.25 3.94
CA ILE A 101 3.07 3.18 4.49
C ILE A 101 3.21 4.07 5.72
N ALA A 102 2.76 5.32 5.64
CA ALA A 102 2.82 6.25 6.76
C ALA A 102 1.93 5.80 7.92
N ILE A 103 0.70 5.37 7.65
CA ILE A 103 -0.24 4.89 8.69
C ILE A 103 0.34 3.67 9.41
N TYR A 104 0.81 2.67 8.67
CA TYR A 104 1.41 1.48 9.27
C TYR A 104 2.68 1.80 10.07
N ALA A 105 3.52 2.74 9.61
CA ALA A 105 4.68 3.21 10.37
C ALA A 105 4.28 3.81 11.73
N ILE A 106 3.18 4.57 11.78
CA ILE A 106 2.62 5.09 13.03
C ILE A 106 2.14 3.95 13.92
N PHE A 107 1.41 2.98 13.35
CA PHE A 107 0.91 1.82 14.09
C PHE A 107 2.04 1.01 14.72
N LEU A 108 3.11 0.80 13.95
CA LEU A 108 4.28 0.07 14.37
C LEU A 108 5.04 0.79 15.50
N GLY A 109 5.26 2.09 15.34
CA GLY A 109 5.98 2.91 16.33
C GLY A 109 5.19 3.15 17.61
N THR A 110 3.86 3.14 17.56
CA THR A 110 2.99 3.40 18.72
C THR A 110 2.30 2.16 19.26
N ASN A 111 2.58 0.96 18.74
CA ASN A 111 1.88 -0.27 19.11
C ASN A 111 0.33 -0.18 19.00
N SER A 112 -0.16 0.49 17.96
CA SER A 112 -1.60 0.80 17.84
C SER A 112 -2.41 -0.24 17.07
N PHE A 113 -1.90 -1.46 16.92
CA PHE A 113 -2.60 -2.56 16.26
C PHE A 113 -3.84 -3.01 17.04
N SER A 114 -4.81 -3.64 16.35
CA SER A 114 -5.98 -4.25 16.99
C SER A 114 -5.58 -5.32 18.01
N ILE A 115 -4.58 -6.11 17.64
CA ILE A 115 -3.88 -7.04 18.53
C ILE A 115 -2.49 -6.44 18.77
N PRO A 116 -2.28 -5.73 19.88
CA PRO A 116 -1.01 -5.07 20.16
C PRO A 116 0.11 -6.08 20.42
N MET A 117 1.34 -5.68 20.12
CA MET A 117 2.55 -6.41 20.51
C MET A 117 2.82 -6.19 22.01
N ALA A 118 3.77 -6.94 22.56
CA ALA A 118 4.19 -6.77 23.96
C ALA A 118 4.74 -5.36 24.25
N GLU A 119 5.36 -4.72 23.25
CA GLU A 119 5.90 -3.37 23.32
C GLU A 119 5.91 -2.73 21.92
N PRO A 120 5.96 -1.39 21.82
CA PRO A 120 6.16 -0.70 20.55
C PRO A 120 7.44 -1.18 19.86
N MET A 121 7.39 -1.37 18.55
CA MET A 121 8.53 -1.93 17.84
C MET A 121 9.57 -0.85 17.53
N ALA A 122 10.79 -1.03 18.03
CA ALA A 122 11.89 -0.12 17.78
C ALA A 122 12.36 -0.16 16.30
N PRO A 123 12.77 0.99 15.71
CA PRO A 123 13.31 1.10 14.35
C PRO A 123 14.53 0.20 14.08
N THR A 124 14.27 -1.03 13.65
CA THR A 124 15.28 -2.08 13.46
C THR A 124 14.96 -2.96 12.25
N LEU A 125 15.94 -3.76 11.80
CA LEU A 125 15.73 -4.73 10.72
C LEU A 125 14.79 -5.88 11.11
N ALA A 126 14.42 -6.00 12.39
CA ALA A 126 13.43 -6.99 12.83
C ALA A 126 12.07 -6.78 12.15
N VAL A 127 11.78 -5.60 11.59
CA VAL A 127 10.51 -5.33 10.88
C VAL A 127 10.28 -6.27 9.70
N PHE A 128 11.35 -6.80 9.09
CA PHE A 128 11.23 -7.80 8.03
C PHE A 128 10.70 -9.16 8.51
N SER A 129 10.55 -9.36 9.82
CA SER A 129 9.81 -10.49 10.38
C SER A 129 8.29 -10.28 10.35
N ARG A 130 7.80 -9.10 10.01
CA ARG A 130 6.37 -8.75 9.93
C ARG A 130 5.89 -8.79 8.47
N ALA A 131 4.57 -8.90 8.28
CA ALA A 131 3.97 -8.91 6.94
C ALA A 131 3.98 -7.53 6.25
N GLY A 132 3.79 -6.46 7.03
CA GLY A 132 3.60 -5.10 6.51
C GLY A 132 4.60 -4.63 5.44
N PRO A 133 5.93 -4.78 5.59
CA PRO A 133 6.87 -4.38 4.55
C PRO A 133 6.63 -5.08 3.20
N PHE A 134 6.24 -6.35 3.22
CA PHE A 134 5.93 -7.12 2.01
C PHE A 134 4.62 -6.66 1.38
N GLU A 135 3.61 -6.32 2.19
CA GLU A 135 2.34 -5.78 1.72
C GLU A 135 2.50 -4.42 1.04
N MET A 136 3.26 -3.53 1.66
CA MET A 136 3.60 -2.22 1.08
C MET A 136 4.31 -2.37 -0.25
N THR A 137 5.23 -3.33 -0.34
CA THR A 137 5.95 -3.64 -1.57
C THR A 137 4.98 -4.08 -2.66
N ALA A 138 4.01 -4.94 -2.33
CA ALA A 138 2.97 -5.37 -3.27
C ALA A 138 2.08 -4.21 -3.73
N PHE A 139 1.68 -3.32 -2.81
CA PHE A 139 0.90 -2.12 -3.14
C PHE A 139 1.65 -1.16 -4.07
N ILE A 140 2.93 -0.93 -3.82
CA ILE A 140 3.79 -0.15 -4.72
C ILE A 140 3.89 -0.82 -6.09
N LEU A 141 4.10 -2.14 -6.12
CA LEU A 141 4.27 -2.89 -7.35
C LEU A 141 3.01 -2.84 -8.22
N VAL A 142 1.81 -3.00 -7.65
CA VAL A 142 0.56 -2.88 -8.42
C VAL A 142 0.35 -1.45 -8.91
N ALA A 143 0.71 -0.45 -8.10
CA ALA A 143 0.59 0.96 -8.46
C ALA A 143 1.47 1.29 -9.67
N VAL A 144 2.72 0.84 -9.70
CA VAL A 144 3.63 1.12 -10.83
C VAL A 144 3.34 0.24 -12.05
N ALA A 145 2.79 -0.97 -11.85
CA ALA A 145 2.37 -1.86 -12.93
C ALA A 145 1.15 -1.31 -13.68
N THR A 146 0.24 -0.63 -12.99
CA THR A 146 -0.97 -0.02 -13.57
C THR A 146 -0.81 1.48 -13.90
N TYR A 147 0.42 2.01 -13.83
CA TYR A 147 0.78 3.41 -14.08
C TYR A 147 0.15 4.04 -15.32
N ASN A 148 0.22 3.36 -16.47
CA ASN A 148 -0.24 3.88 -17.76
C ASN A 148 -1.70 3.53 -18.07
N GLN A 149 -2.46 3.05 -17.09
CA GLN A 149 -3.86 2.65 -17.23
C GLN A 149 -4.83 3.76 -16.81
N SER A 150 -4.38 5.03 -16.79
CA SER A 150 -5.28 6.15 -16.51
C SER A 150 -6.27 6.36 -17.65
N HIS A 151 -7.55 6.44 -17.31
CA HIS A 151 -8.66 6.72 -18.22
C HIS A 151 -9.17 8.15 -18.09
N ILE A 152 -8.85 8.82 -16.99
CA ILE A 152 -9.37 10.14 -16.61
C ILE A 152 -8.19 11.04 -16.23
N ALA A 153 -8.17 12.26 -16.75
CA ALA A 153 -7.23 13.31 -16.35
C ALA A 153 -7.95 14.44 -15.59
N LEU A 154 -7.41 14.78 -14.42
CA LEU A 154 -7.77 15.96 -13.64
C LEU A 154 -6.79 17.08 -13.96
N THR A 155 -7.29 18.25 -14.35
CA THR A 155 -6.51 19.44 -14.74
C THR A 155 -6.73 20.59 -13.74
N GLU A 156 -5.86 21.61 -13.76
CA GLU A 156 -6.02 22.79 -12.88
C GLU A 156 -7.27 23.60 -13.19
N GLU A 157 -7.73 23.56 -14.45
CA GLU A 157 -8.93 24.25 -14.94
C GLU A 157 -10.23 23.51 -14.61
N MET A 158 -10.16 22.41 -13.84
CA MET A 158 -11.34 21.63 -13.48
C MET A 158 -12.17 22.37 -12.42
N HIS A 159 -13.27 23.00 -12.86
CA HIS A 159 -14.23 23.68 -11.98
C HIS A 159 -15.50 22.85 -11.73
N SER A 160 -15.73 21.81 -12.53
CA SER A 160 -16.85 20.87 -12.42
C SER A 160 -16.48 19.47 -12.89
N LEU A 161 -17.25 18.44 -12.48
CA LEU A 161 -17.14 17.08 -13.02
C LEU A 161 -17.36 17.00 -14.54
N LYS A 162 -17.97 18.02 -15.16
CA LYS A 162 -18.13 18.12 -16.61
C LYS A 162 -16.82 18.36 -17.36
N ASP A 163 -15.79 18.84 -16.65
CA ASP A 163 -14.48 19.17 -17.22
C ASP A 163 -13.51 17.97 -17.16
N LEU A 164 -14.03 16.78 -16.83
CA LEU A 164 -13.26 15.53 -16.80
C LEU A 164 -12.81 15.15 -18.22
N HIS A 165 -11.49 15.11 -18.42
CA HIS A 165 -10.91 14.74 -19.69
C HIS A 165 -10.71 13.23 -19.76
N ARG A 166 -11.39 12.58 -20.72
CA ARG A 166 -11.19 11.16 -20.98
C ARG A 166 -9.91 10.95 -21.77
N ILE A 167 -9.03 10.09 -21.26
CA ILE A 167 -7.81 9.69 -21.94
C ILE A 167 -8.16 8.59 -22.94
N SER A 168 -7.82 8.82 -24.21
CA SER A 168 -7.96 7.83 -25.28
C SER A 168 -6.91 8.09 -26.36
N PRO A 169 -6.18 7.06 -26.85
CA PRO A 169 -6.29 5.65 -26.45
C PRO A 169 -5.57 5.35 -25.13
N VAL A 170 -6.07 4.37 -24.38
CA VAL A 170 -5.34 3.80 -23.22
C VAL A 170 -4.43 2.66 -23.73
N PRO A 171 -3.13 2.66 -23.39
CA PRO A 171 -2.21 1.61 -23.80
C PRO A 171 -2.63 0.23 -23.30
N ARG A 172 -2.46 -0.81 -24.12
CA ARG A 172 -2.59 -2.19 -23.65
C ARG A 172 -1.48 -2.51 -22.65
N MET A 173 -1.81 -3.33 -21.65
CA MET A 173 -0.82 -3.77 -20.67
C MET A 173 0.23 -4.68 -21.33
N SER A 174 1.51 -4.39 -21.07
CA SER A 174 2.61 -5.26 -21.48
C SER A 174 2.71 -6.50 -20.60
N LEU A 175 3.50 -7.49 -21.05
CA LEU A 175 3.79 -8.68 -20.25
C LEU A 175 4.46 -8.34 -18.92
N GLU A 176 5.36 -7.35 -18.89
CA GLU A 176 6.03 -6.89 -17.67
C GLU A 176 5.04 -6.32 -16.66
N GLN A 177 4.01 -5.60 -17.13
CA GLN A 177 2.98 -5.05 -16.26
C GLN A 177 2.10 -6.16 -15.67
N TRP A 178 1.72 -7.15 -16.49
CA TRP A 178 1.01 -8.33 -16.00
C TRP A 178 1.85 -9.14 -15.00
N ALA A 179 3.14 -9.34 -15.29
CA ALA A 179 4.06 -9.99 -14.36
C ALA A 179 4.16 -9.21 -13.03
N GLY A 180 4.21 -7.88 -13.07
CA GLY A 180 4.18 -7.02 -11.88
C GLY A 180 2.91 -7.19 -11.06
N ILE A 181 1.74 -7.23 -11.70
CA ILE A 181 0.46 -7.48 -11.02
C ILE A 181 0.45 -8.86 -10.35
N TRP A 182 0.83 -9.91 -11.09
CA TRP A 182 0.85 -11.27 -10.54
C TRP A 182 1.83 -11.41 -9.38
N LEU A 183 3.02 -10.80 -9.50
CA LEU A 183 3.99 -10.79 -8.42
C LEU A 183 3.47 -10.04 -7.19
N ALA A 184 2.75 -8.92 -7.38
CA ALA A 184 2.11 -8.20 -6.28
C ALA A 184 1.05 -9.06 -5.57
N ILE A 185 0.20 -9.76 -6.34
CA ILE A 185 -0.80 -10.69 -5.80
C ILE A 185 -0.13 -11.84 -5.05
N THR A 186 0.91 -12.46 -5.60
CA THR A 186 1.63 -13.53 -4.91
C THR A 186 2.24 -13.01 -3.59
N LEU A 187 2.86 -11.84 -3.62
CA LEU A 187 3.48 -11.25 -2.44
C LEU A 187 2.44 -10.94 -1.35
N ILE A 188 1.28 -10.39 -1.72
CA ILE A 188 0.21 -10.06 -0.77
C ILE A 188 -0.37 -11.32 -0.11
N LEU A 189 -0.55 -12.40 -0.87
CA LEU A 189 -1.10 -13.66 -0.36
C LEU A 189 -0.12 -14.36 0.58
N LEU A 190 1.18 -14.33 0.26
CA LEU A 190 2.23 -14.89 1.11
C LEU A 190 2.43 -14.05 2.39
N ALA A 191 2.35 -12.73 2.28
CA ALA A 191 2.40 -11.83 3.43
C ALA A 191 1.21 -12.08 4.37
N GLY A 192 -0.01 -12.18 3.82
CA GLY A 192 -1.20 -12.50 4.61
C GLY A 192 -1.14 -13.89 5.24
N TRP A 193 -0.53 -14.88 4.57
CA TRP A 193 -0.33 -16.22 5.16
C TRP A 193 0.61 -16.14 6.36
N ARG A 194 1.70 -15.38 6.23
CA ARG A 194 2.63 -15.16 7.34
C ARG A 194 1.93 -14.46 8.51
N GLU A 195 1.11 -13.46 8.25
CA GLU A 195 0.36 -12.74 9.28
C GLU A 195 -0.62 -13.65 10.02
N ALA A 196 -1.45 -14.40 9.29
CA ALA A 196 -2.34 -15.39 9.87
C ALA A 196 -1.59 -16.40 10.75
N ALA A 197 -0.44 -16.90 10.28
CA ALA A 197 0.36 -17.86 11.03
C ALA A 197 0.93 -17.27 12.34
N MET A 198 1.23 -15.96 12.35
CA MET A 198 1.69 -15.26 13.56
C MET A 198 0.54 -15.02 14.54
N ILE A 199 -0.65 -14.67 14.05
CA ILE A 199 -1.84 -14.45 14.89
C ILE A 199 -2.32 -15.76 15.53
N MET A 200 -2.38 -16.85 14.75
CA MET A 200 -2.79 -18.17 15.23
C MET A 200 -1.82 -18.81 16.25
N ALA A 201 -0.62 -18.25 16.41
CA ALA A 201 0.40 -18.71 17.35
C ALA A 201 0.44 -17.91 18.67
N LEU A 202 -0.40 -16.88 18.81
CA LEU A 202 -0.61 -16.12 20.04
C LEU A 202 -1.47 -16.90 21.05
#